data_AF-A0A382R907-F1
#
_entry.id   AF-A0A382R907-F1
#
_cell.length_a   1.000
_cell.length_b   1.000
_cell.length_c   1.000
_cell.angle_alpha   90.00
_cell.angle_beta   90.00
_cell.angle_gamma   90.00
#
_symmetry.space_group_name_H-M   'P 1'
#
loop_
_entity.id
_entity.type
_entity.pdbx_description
1 polymer ?
#
loop_
_entity_poly.entity_id
_entity_poly.type
_entity_poly.pdbx_seq_one_letter_code
_entity_poly.pdbx_strand_id
1 'polypeptide(L)'
;MHVVTRGVIFVDLALAQVAALGAAVGIVMGLEHDGNASYMMALAFTFVGAAFFAYIRSSNQKVPQEAIIGITYVVCAAAMILLFSKSAEGSEHLNHLLVGSILFVTPKKIAYTALLYVAIGFFHFKYKKQFFRISESHLNMTALNSSDRFWDFLFYVTFGFVVTSSVKIAGVLLV
;
A
#
# COMPACT_ATOMS: atom_id res chain seq x y z
N MET A 1 -2.31 -20.11 -1.19
CA MET A 1 -3.06 -20.03 -2.47
C MET A 1 -4.29 -19.13 -2.27
N HIS A 2 -4.12 -17.82 -2.17
CA HIS A 2 -5.23 -16.85 -2.03
C HIS A 2 -4.99 -15.57 -2.85
N VAL A 3 -3.75 -15.09 -2.91
CA VAL A 3 -3.36 -13.90 -3.68
C VAL A 3 -3.31 -14.20 -5.19
N VAL A 4 -2.78 -15.37 -5.57
CA VAL A 4 -2.69 -15.81 -6.98
C VAL A 4 -4.08 -16.03 -7.60
N THR A 5 -5.02 -16.56 -6.83
CA THR A 5 -6.40 -16.80 -7.29
C THR A 5 -7.23 -15.52 -7.36
N ARG A 6 -6.77 -14.41 -6.76
CA ARG A 6 -7.49 -13.14 -6.67
C ARG A 6 -7.10 -12.12 -7.75
N GLY A 7 -6.07 -12.36 -8.58
CA GLY A 7 -5.58 -11.37 -9.57
C GLY A 7 -5.02 -10.09 -8.92
N VAL A 8 -4.63 -10.19 -7.64
CA VAL A 8 -4.24 -9.08 -6.76
C VAL A 8 -2.75 -9.16 -6.40
N ILE A 9 -1.99 -9.98 -7.13
CA ILE A 9 -0.57 -10.25 -6.85
C ILE A 9 0.26 -8.96 -6.87
N PHE A 10 -0.12 -7.97 -7.68
CA PHE A 10 0.64 -6.74 -7.89
C PHE A 10 0.09 -5.51 -7.14
N VAL A 11 -0.95 -5.67 -6.31
CA VAL A 11 -1.51 -4.53 -5.55
C VAL A 11 -0.52 -4.02 -4.51
N ASP A 12 0.36 -4.87 -3.99
CA ASP A 12 1.49 -4.46 -3.15
C ASP A 12 2.32 -3.38 -3.84
N LEU A 13 2.80 -3.64 -5.05
CA LEU A 13 3.66 -2.75 -5.82
C LEU A 13 2.99 -1.40 -6.06
N ALA A 14 1.72 -1.40 -6.46
CA ALA A 14 1.00 -0.15 -6.70
C ALA A 14 0.73 0.62 -5.40
N LEU A 15 0.33 -0.04 -4.31
CA LEU A 15 0.16 0.61 -3.02
C LEU A 15 1.47 1.15 -2.46
N ALA A 16 2.58 0.44 -2.67
CA ALA A 16 3.91 0.88 -2.30
C ALA A 16 4.29 2.19 -3.02
N GLN A 17 4.00 2.28 -4.32
CA GLN A 17 4.22 3.52 -5.07
C GLN A 17 3.29 4.66 -4.65
N VAL A 18 2.02 4.36 -4.34
CA VAL A 18 1.08 5.36 -3.80
C VAL A 18 1.58 5.88 -2.45
N ALA A 19 2.06 5.00 -1.57
CA ALA A 19 2.63 5.36 -0.28
C ALA A 19 3.85 6.27 -0.44
N ALA A 20 4.76 5.91 -1.33
CA ALA A 20 5.97 6.68 -1.60
C ALA A 20 5.67 8.03 -2.24
N LEU A 21 4.65 8.12 -3.11
CA LEU A 21 4.17 9.40 -3.62
C LEU A 21 3.63 10.27 -2.47
N GLY A 22 2.88 9.70 -1.52
CA GLY A 22 2.43 10.43 -0.34
C GLY A 22 3.57 10.95 0.53
N ALA A 23 4.61 10.14 0.75
CA ALA A 23 5.82 10.58 1.44
C ALA A 23 6.53 11.71 0.68
N ALA A 24 6.64 11.60 -0.65
CA ALA A 24 7.22 12.63 -1.51
C ALA A 24 6.45 13.95 -1.44
N VAL A 25 5.11 13.91 -1.45
CA VAL A 25 4.27 15.10 -1.26
C VAL A 25 4.51 15.71 0.12
N GLY A 26 4.62 14.89 1.17
CA GLY A 26 4.94 15.34 2.52
C GLY A 26 6.27 16.08 2.59
N ILE A 27 7.32 15.53 1.97
CA ILE A 27 8.65 16.14 1.91
C ILE A 27 8.62 17.47 1.16
N VAL A 28 7.93 17.54 0.01
CA VAL A 28 7.78 18.78 -0.77
C VAL A 28 7.00 19.86 0.01
N MET A 29 6.09 19.45 0.89
CA MET A 29 5.39 20.36 1.82
C MET A 29 6.26 20.83 2.99
N GLY A 30 7.52 20.39 3.08
CA GLY A 30 8.45 20.75 4.15
C GLY A 30 8.33 19.87 5.40
N LEU A 31 7.67 18.71 5.32
CA LEU A 31 7.66 17.75 6.42
C LEU A 31 9.02 17.05 6.51
N GLU A 32 9.49 16.82 7.73
CA GLU A 32 10.73 16.08 7.97
C GLU A 32 10.68 14.68 7.36
N HIS A 33 11.78 14.29 6.71
CA HIS A 33 11.91 13.03 5.97
C HIS A 33 11.68 11.78 6.82
N ASP A 34 12.21 11.73 8.05
CA ASP A 34 11.97 10.62 9.00
C ASP A 34 10.91 10.94 10.07
N GLY A 35 10.22 12.08 9.91
CA GLY A 35 9.20 12.55 10.85
C GLY A 35 7.93 11.70 10.82
N ASN A 36 7.22 11.66 11.95
CA ASN A 36 5.90 11.02 12.02
C ASN A 36 4.89 11.64 11.04
N ALA A 37 5.03 12.92 10.71
CA ALA A 37 4.15 13.62 9.79
C ALA A 37 4.26 13.11 8.34
N SER A 38 5.48 12.87 7.85
CA SER A 38 5.70 12.26 6.52
C SER A 38 5.12 10.83 6.46
N TYR A 39 5.27 10.07 7.54
CA TYR A 39 4.64 8.74 7.65
C TYR A 39 3.10 8.81 7.64
N MET A 40 2.50 9.76 8.35
CA MET A 40 1.05 9.97 8.31
C MET A 40 0.56 10.35 6.91
N MET A 41 1.34 11.15 6.17
CA MET A 41 1.02 11.50 4.79
C MET A 41 1.08 10.29 3.85
N ALA A 42 2.12 9.46 3.98
CA ALA A 42 2.25 8.20 3.25
C ALA A 42 1.08 7.24 3.54
N LEU A 43 0.69 7.12 4.81
CA LEU A 43 -0.47 6.32 5.22
C LEU A 43 -1.77 6.85 4.64
N ALA A 44 -2.00 8.17 4.68
CA ALA A 44 -3.19 8.78 4.13
C ALA A 44 -3.33 8.48 2.63
N PHE A 45 -2.25 8.64 1.86
CA PHE A 45 -2.22 8.27 0.45
C PHE A 45 -2.48 6.77 0.25
N THR A 46 -1.86 5.92 1.07
CA THR A 46 -2.06 4.47 0.99
C THR A 46 -3.51 4.09 1.25
N PHE A 47 -4.19 4.72 2.21
CA PHE A 47 -5.61 4.46 2.46
C PHE A 47 -6.49 4.93 1.31
N VAL A 48 -6.16 6.07 0.68
CA VAL A 48 -6.85 6.52 -0.54
C VAL A 48 -6.65 5.49 -1.66
N GLY A 49 -5.43 5.01 -1.87
CA GLY A 49 -5.13 3.95 -2.85
C GLY A 49 -5.86 2.63 -2.54
N ALA A 50 -5.87 2.22 -1.27
CA ALA A 50 -6.57 1.02 -0.81
C ALA A 50 -8.08 1.13 -1.03
N ALA A 51 -8.67 2.28 -0.71
CA ALA A 51 -10.08 2.57 -0.97
C ALA A 51 -10.40 2.53 -2.47
N PHE A 52 -9.53 3.13 -3.29
CA PHE A 52 -9.65 3.13 -4.75
C PHE A 52 -9.63 1.70 -5.32
N PHE A 53 -8.68 0.86 -4.90
CA PHE A 53 -8.60 -0.53 -5.35
C PHE A 53 -9.77 -1.38 -4.86
N ALA A 54 -10.21 -1.21 -3.61
CA ALA A 54 -11.39 -1.88 -3.07
C ALA A 54 -12.66 -1.53 -3.85
N TYR A 55 -12.83 -0.24 -4.18
CA TYR A 55 -13.98 0.24 -4.94
C TYR A 55 -14.01 -0.31 -6.37
N ILE A 56 -12.88 -0.22 -7.08
CA ILE A 56 -12.76 -0.70 -8.46
C ILE A 56 -13.03 -2.19 -8.55
N ARG A 57 -12.52 -2.97 -7.59
CA ARG A 57 -12.73 -4.41 -7.54
C ARG A 57 -14.18 -4.80 -7.29
N SER A 58 -14.92 -3.99 -6.54
CA SER A 58 -16.35 -4.22 -6.32
C SER A 58 -17.22 -3.88 -7.53
N SER A 59 -16.69 -3.17 -8.53
CA SER A 59 -17.42 -2.81 -9.74
C SER A 59 -17.20 -3.87 -10.83
N ASN A 60 -18.27 -4.24 -11.54
CA ASN A 60 -18.26 -5.27 -12.59
C ASN A 60 -17.56 -4.72 -13.87
N GLN A 61 -16.27 -4.46 -13.77
CA GLN A 61 -15.46 -3.76 -14.77
C GLN A 61 -15.05 -4.71 -15.90
N LYS A 62 -15.13 -4.21 -17.14
CA LYS A 62 -14.64 -4.93 -18.34
C LYS A 62 -13.10 -4.95 -18.43
N VAL A 63 -12.43 -4.10 -17.66
CA VAL A 63 -10.97 -3.94 -17.68
C VAL A 63 -10.34 -4.87 -16.64
N PRO A 64 -9.27 -5.62 -16.98
CA PRO A 64 -8.55 -6.44 -16.02
C PRO A 64 -8.01 -5.59 -14.86
N GLN A 65 -8.16 -6.07 -13.63
CA GLN A 65 -7.69 -5.34 -12.45
C GLN A 65 -6.17 -5.09 -12.50
N GLU A 66 -5.39 -6.01 -13.05
CA GLU A 66 -3.94 -5.88 -13.22
C GLU A 66 -3.55 -4.69 -14.10
N ALA A 67 -4.36 -4.35 -15.10
CA ALA A 67 -4.10 -3.19 -15.94
C ALA A 67 -4.25 -1.88 -15.15
N ILE A 68 -5.28 -1.81 -14.29
CA ILE A 68 -5.52 -0.65 -13.43
C ILE A 68 -4.37 -0.48 -12.44
N ILE A 69 -3.94 -1.59 -11.82
CA ILE A 69 -2.80 -1.62 -10.90
C ILE A 69 -1.53 -1.10 -11.59
N GLY A 70 -1.23 -1.59 -12.80
CA GLY A 70 -0.07 -1.15 -13.58
C GLY A 70 -0.12 0.34 -13.95
N ILE A 71 -1.30 0.85 -14.35
CA ILE A 71 -1.47 2.28 -14.64
C ILE A 71 -1.25 3.11 -13.38
N THR A 72 -1.86 2.74 -12.25
CA THR A 72 -1.66 3.44 -10.98
C THR A 72 -0.19 3.46 -10.57
N TYR A 73 0.51 2.33 -10.68
CA TYR A 73 1.94 2.23 -10.40
C TYR A 73 2.75 3.25 -11.23
N VAL A 74 2.59 3.24 -12.57
CA VAL A 74 3.38 4.10 -13.47
C VAL A 74 3.03 5.57 -13.26
N VAL A 75 1.76 5.92 -13.07
CA VAL A 75 1.32 7.29 -12.81
C VAL A 75 1.91 7.82 -11.49
N CYS A 76 1.87 7.02 -10.42
CA CYS A 76 2.45 7.41 -9.14
C CYS A 76 3.96 7.56 -9.21
N ALA A 77 4.66 6.65 -9.88
CA ALA A 77 6.10 6.74 -10.09
C ALA A 77 6.48 7.99 -10.90
N ALA A 78 5.78 8.27 -12.01
CA ALA A 78 6.01 9.47 -12.81
C ALA A 78 5.73 10.76 -12.03
N ALA A 79 4.64 10.80 -11.25
CA ALA A 79 4.31 11.94 -10.40
C ALA A 79 5.38 12.18 -9.32
N MET A 80 5.90 11.12 -8.71
CA MET A 80 6.98 11.20 -7.73
C MET A 80 8.26 11.78 -8.36
N ILE A 81 8.65 11.30 -9.54
CA ILE A 81 9.81 11.82 -10.28
C ILE A 81 9.64 13.30 -10.60
N LEU A 82 8.45 13.70 -11.07
CA LEU A 82 8.16 15.11 -11.38
C LEU A 82 8.23 16.00 -10.14
N LEU A 83 7.68 15.56 -9.00
CA LEU A 83 7.74 16.28 -7.74
C LEU A 83 9.19 16.55 -7.31
N PHE A 84 10.06 15.55 -7.40
CA PHE A 84 11.44 15.70 -6.97
C PHE A 84 12.34 16.41 -7.98
N SER A 85 12.04 16.34 -9.29
CA SER A 85 12.76 17.11 -10.32
C SER A 85 12.67 18.63 -10.10
N LYS A 86 11.70 19.09 -9.30
CA LYS A 86 11.48 20.49 -8.95
C LYS A 86 12.25 20.95 -7.71
N SER A 87 12.97 20.06 -7.02
CA SER A 87 13.68 20.33 -5.77
C SER A 87 15.20 20.19 -5.91
N ALA A 88 15.96 21.10 -5.28
CA ALA A 88 17.43 21.11 -5.36
C ALA A 88 18.09 19.88 -4.71
N GLU A 89 17.43 19.28 -3.71
CA GLU A 89 17.86 18.04 -3.01
C GLU A 89 17.02 16.80 -3.42
N GLY A 90 16.30 16.89 -4.55
CA GLY A 90 15.31 15.88 -4.94
C GLY A 90 15.90 14.51 -5.24
N SER A 91 17.15 14.45 -5.71
CA SER A 91 17.84 13.19 -6.01
C SER A 91 18.20 12.39 -4.75
N GLU A 92 18.50 13.05 -3.64
CA GLU A 92 18.80 12.39 -2.37
C GLU A 92 17.53 11.81 -1.73
N HIS A 93 16.46 12.62 -1.69
CA HIS A 93 15.16 12.20 -1.16
C HIS A 93 14.54 11.08 -2.01
N LEU A 94 14.69 11.14 -3.35
CA LEU A 94 14.31 10.04 -4.26
C LEU A 94 15.06 8.75 -3.93
N ASN A 95 16.39 8.82 -3.81
CA ASN A 95 17.19 7.63 -3.51
C ASN A 95 16.79 7.00 -2.19
N HIS A 96 16.56 7.81 -1.15
CA HIS A 96 16.15 7.29 0.15
C HIS A 96 14.75 6.66 0.12
N LEU A 97 13.80 7.17 -0.68
CA LEU A 97 12.47 6.54 -0.81
C LEU A 97 12.50 5.26 -1.67
N LEU A 98 13.32 5.22 -2.70
CA LEU A 98 13.43 4.07 -3.61
C LEU A 98 14.21 2.90 -2.97
N VAL A 99 15.34 3.20 -2.34
CA VAL A 99 16.26 2.21 -1.75
C VAL A 99 15.93 1.90 -0.29
N GLY A 100 15.26 2.83 0.40
CA GLY A 100 15.00 2.70 1.84
C GLY A 100 16.27 2.88 2.68
N SER A 101 16.11 2.79 4.01
CA SER A 101 17.22 2.92 4.97
C SER A 101 17.39 1.64 5.80
N ILE A 102 17.43 0.49 5.12
CA ILE A 102 17.53 -0.82 5.76
C ILE A 102 18.75 -0.92 6.72
N LEU A 103 19.85 -0.25 6.37
CA LEU A 103 21.08 -0.19 7.17
C LEU A 103 20.97 0.68 8.43
N PHE A 104 20.07 1.66 8.46
CA PHE A 104 19.92 2.62 9.57
C PHE A 104 18.70 2.32 10.45
N VAL A 105 18.08 1.14 10.29
CA VAL A 105 16.97 0.72 11.13
C VAL A 105 17.44 0.42 12.55
N THR A 106 16.88 1.16 13.51
CA THR A 106 17.13 0.97 14.94
C THR A 106 16.33 -0.23 15.47
N PRO A 107 16.85 -1.00 16.46
CA PRO A 107 16.11 -2.09 17.10
C PRO A 107 14.73 -1.70 17.64
N LYS A 108 14.57 -0.45 18.09
CA LYS A 108 13.27 0.11 18.49
C LYS A 108 12.27 0.13 17.33
N LYS A 109 12.68 0.57 16.13
CA LYS A 109 11.83 0.57 14.92
C LYS A 109 11.43 -0.87 14.56
N ILE A 110 12.35 -1.83 14.65
CA ILE A 110 12.05 -3.26 14.42
C ILE A 110 10.98 -3.76 15.38
N ALA A 111 11.12 -3.47 16.68
CA ALA A 111 10.16 -3.91 17.70
C ALA A 111 8.75 -3.35 17.46
N TYR A 112 8.63 -2.06 17.10
CA TYR A 112 7.36 -1.45 16.74
C TYR A 112 6.72 -2.10 15.50
N THR A 113 7.49 -2.31 14.43
CA THR A 113 6.98 -2.96 13.21
C THR A 113 6.59 -4.40 13.46
N ALA A 114 7.36 -5.15 14.25
CA ALA A 114 7.03 -6.51 14.64
C ALA A 114 5.71 -6.57 15.43
N LEU A 115 5.51 -5.67 16.39
CA LEU A 115 4.27 -5.59 17.15
C LEU A 115 3.08 -5.24 16.25
N LEU A 116 3.25 -4.29 15.33
CA LEU A 116 2.23 -3.91 14.35
C LEU A 116 1.86 -5.12 13.46
N TYR A 117 2.84 -5.88 12.97
CA TYR A 117 2.58 -7.06 12.14
C TYR A 117 1.93 -8.19 12.92
N VAL A 118 2.31 -8.41 14.18
CA VAL A 118 1.64 -9.38 15.05
C VAL A 118 0.19 -8.99 15.28
N ALA A 119 -0.10 -7.71 15.54
CA ALA A 119 -1.45 -7.22 15.73
C ALA A 119 -2.31 -7.41 14.46
N ILE A 120 -1.77 -7.04 13.29
CA ILE A 120 -2.46 -7.24 11.99
C ILE A 120 -2.61 -8.73 11.69
N GLY A 121 -1.58 -9.54 11.91
CA GLY A 121 -1.62 -10.99 11.71
C GLY A 121 -2.66 -11.65 12.60
N PHE A 122 -2.76 -11.25 13.86
CA PHE A 122 -3.79 -11.72 14.79
C PHE A 122 -5.19 -11.31 14.34
N PHE A 123 -5.35 -10.07 13.88
CA PHE A 123 -6.61 -9.59 13.30
C PHE A 123 -7.03 -10.46 12.10
N HIS A 124 -6.12 -10.70 11.15
CA HIS A 124 -6.38 -11.57 9.99
C HIS A 124 -6.69 -13.01 10.40
N PHE A 125 -6.00 -13.55 11.40
CA PHE A 125 -6.24 -14.90 11.91
C PHE A 125 -7.63 -15.03 12.54
N LYS A 126 -8.05 -14.03 13.33
CA LYS A 126 -9.37 -14.00 13.98
C LYS A 126 -10.51 -13.93 12.96
N TYR A 127 -10.35 -13.13 11.90
CA TYR A 127 -11.37 -12.92 10.86
C TYR A 127 -11.16 -13.77 9.60
N LYS A 128 -10.36 -14.84 9.70
CA LYS A 128 -10.02 -15.71 8.55
C LYS A 128 -11.25 -16.26 7.83
N LYS A 129 -12.34 -16.57 8.55
CA LYS A 129 -13.57 -17.14 7.98
C LYS A 129 -14.28 -16.14 7.06
N GLN A 130 -14.25 -14.87 7.40
CA GLN A 130 -14.84 -13.77 6.63
C GLN A 130 -14.00 -13.51 5.37
N PHE A 131 -12.66 -13.47 5.50
CA PHE A 131 -11.77 -13.33 4.34
C PHE A 131 -11.83 -14.52 3.37
N PHE A 132 -12.07 -15.74 3.88
CA PHE A 132 -12.24 -16.93 3.04
C PHE A 132 -13.51 -16.82 2.18
N ARG A 133 -14.64 -16.38 2.77
CA ARG A 133 -15.93 -16.19 2.08
C ARG A 133 -15.83 -15.22 0.88
N ILE A 134 -15.08 -14.12 1.04
CA ILE A 134 -14.84 -13.15 -0.04
C ILE A 134 -14.01 -13.75 -1.18
N SER A 135 -13.11 -14.68 -0.87
CA SER A 135 -12.31 -15.34 -1.91
C SER A 135 -13.14 -16.33 -2.71
N GLU A 136 -14.06 -17.01 -2.06
CA GLU A 136 -14.97 -17.99 -2.66
C GLU A 136 -16.05 -17.32 -3.51
N SER A 137 -16.59 -16.17 -3.08
CA SER A 137 -17.55 -15.39 -3.87
C SER A 137 -16.97 -14.87 -5.20
N HIS A 138 -15.65 -14.66 -5.25
CA HIS A 138 -14.94 -14.28 -6.47
C HIS A 138 -14.86 -15.41 -7.50
N LEU A 139 -14.65 -16.67 -7.06
CA LEU A 139 -14.62 -17.83 -7.94
C LEU A 139 -15.99 -18.13 -8.54
N ASN A 140 -17.07 -17.83 -7.80
CA ASN A 140 -18.45 -18.10 -8.23
C ASN A 140 -19.08 -16.94 -9.02
N MET A 141 -18.34 -15.86 -9.34
CA MET A 141 -18.81 -14.68 -10.11
C MET A 141 -20.13 -14.07 -9.59
N THR A 142 -20.44 -14.23 -8.31
CA THR A 142 -21.65 -13.66 -7.69
C THR A 142 -21.42 -12.21 -7.30
N ALA A 143 -22.41 -11.33 -7.53
CA ALA A 143 -22.34 -9.94 -7.09
C ALA A 143 -22.07 -9.85 -5.58
N LEU A 144 -21.05 -9.07 -5.19
CA LEU A 144 -20.66 -8.90 -3.78
C LEU A 144 -21.78 -8.22 -2.99
N ASN A 145 -22.19 -8.86 -1.89
CA ASN A 145 -23.10 -8.26 -0.91
C ASN A 145 -22.41 -7.09 -0.17
N SER A 146 -23.19 -6.16 0.40
CA SER A 146 -22.65 -4.99 1.13
C SER A 146 -21.69 -5.38 2.26
N SER A 147 -21.90 -6.53 2.91
CA SER A 147 -20.97 -7.06 3.92
C SER A 147 -19.61 -7.43 3.31
N ASP A 148 -19.59 -8.05 2.13
CA ASP A 148 -18.34 -8.54 1.52
C ASP A 148 -17.46 -7.37 1.03
N ARG A 149 -18.08 -6.28 0.57
CA ARG A 149 -17.37 -5.03 0.22
C ARG A 149 -16.66 -4.41 1.40
N PHE A 150 -17.30 -4.39 2.57
CA PHE A 150 -16.69 -3.87 3.80
C PHE A 150 -15.47 -4.67 4.22
N TRP A 151 -15.56 -6.01 4.17
CA TRP A 151 -14.42 -6.86 4.51
C TRP A 151 -13.29 -6.79 3.47
N ASP A 152 -13.60 -6.59 2.19
CA ASP A 152 -12.57 -6.38 1.16
C ASP A 152 -11.87 -5.02 1.34
N PHE A 153 -12.60 -3.96 1.70
CA PHE A 153 -12.00 -2.69 2.09
C PHE A 153 -11.09 -2.84 3.32
N LEU A 154 -11.55 -3.54 4.36
CA LEU A 154 -10.77 -3.77 5.58
C LEU A 154 -9.52 -4.60 5.33
N PHE A 155 -9.59 -5.54 4.39
CA PHE A 155 -8.42 -6.25 3.88
C PHE A 155 -7.41 -5.29 3.27
N TYR A 156 -7.83 -4.43 2.34
CA TYR A 156 -6.92 -3.48 1.68
C TYR A 156 -6.34 -2.44 2.63
N VAL A 157 -7.10 -1.98 3.64
CA VAL A 157 -6.59 -1.04 4.66
C VAL A 157 -5.50 -1.69 5.51
N THR A 158 -5.75 -2.89 6.03
CA THR A 158 -4.76 -3.61 6.85
C THR A 158 -3.54 -4.01 6.02
N PHE A 159 -3.73 -4.38 4.76
CA PHE A 159 -2.65 -4.64 3.81
C PHE A 159 -1.84 -3.37 3.51
N GLY A 160 -2.51 -2.25 3.27
CA GLY A 160 -1.89 -0.94 3.08
C GLY A 160 -1.00 -0.55 4.26
N PHE A 161 -1.47 -0.73 5.49
CA PHE A 161 -0.66 -0.51 6.69
C PHE A 161 0.66 -1.31 6.69
N VAL A 162 0.60 -2.58 6.31
CA VAL A 162 1.78 -3.44 6.21
C VAL A 162 2.73 -2.91 5.14
N VAL A 163 2.22 -2.65 3.93
CA VAL A 163 3.00 -2.17 2.78
C VAL A 163 3.65 -0.83 3.07
N THR A 164 2.92 0.19 3.55
CA THR A 164 3.50 1.51 3.89
C THR A 164 4.62 1.39 4.93
N SER A 165 4.42 0.55 5.94
CA SER A 165 5.41 0.34 6.99
C SER A 165 6.65 -0.40 6.47
N SER A 166 6.47 -1.37 5.56
CA SER A 166 7.57 -2.03 4.85
C SER A 166 8.37 -1.05 3.99
N VAL A 167 7.69 -0.23 3.19
CA VAL A 167 8.30 0.72 2.26
C VAL A 167 9.16 1.75 3.01
N LYS A 168 8.72 2.22 4.18
CA LYS A 168 9.55 3.12 4.99
C LYS A 168 10.90 2.51 5.40
N ILE A 169 10.94 1.19 5.59
CA ILE A 169 12.12 0.46 6.06
C ILE A 169 13.00 0.00 4.90
N ALA A 170 12.39 -0.68 3.93
CA ALA A 170 13.09 -1.39 2.87
C ALA A 170 13.12 -0.63 1.53
N GLY A 171 12.38 0.48 1.41
CA GLY A 171 12.21 1.20 0.15
C GLY A 171 11.16 0.55 -0.74
N VAL A 172 10.76 1.24 -1.80
CA VAL A 172 9.73 0.74 -2.73
C VAL A 172 10.25 -0.37 -3.63
N LEU A 173 11.55 -0.40 -3.94
CA LEU A 173 12.11 -1.38 -4.88
C LEU A 173 12.26 -2.79 -4.29
N LEU A 174 12.22 -2.90 -2.96
CA LEU A 174 12.53 -4.14 -2.22
C LEU A 174 11.26 -4.82 -1.68
N VAL A 175 10.14 -4.11 -1.64
CA VAL A 175 8.84 -4.58 -1.11
C VAL A 175 7.99 -5.15 -2.24
#